data_AF-A0A2D0IKU1-F1
#
_entry.id   AF-A0A2D0IKU1-F1
#
_cell.length_a   1.000
_cell.length_b   1.000
_cell.length_c   1.000
_cell.angle_alpha   90.00
_cell.angle_beta   90.00
_cell.angle_gamma   90.00
#
_symmetry.space_group_name_H-M   'P 1'
#
loop_
_entity.id
_entity.type
_entity.pdbx_description
1 polymer ?
#
loop_
_entity_poly.entity_id
_entity_poly.type
_entity_poly.pdbx_seq_one_letter_code
_entity_poly.pdbx_strand_id
1 'polypeptide(L)'
;MSRFRHAIKNRDQHILTLRMACGILVLVLLLTLSGWMASPRNLTIHNPPDLRTGSTRPWWEVPTPSVYSFAFYIFQQLNAWPKNGAQDYPAKIYALSPYLTPACQDFLREDAKTRADSGSCSTGCAWCMKFPAGAMGRAV
;
A
#
# COMPACT_ATOMS: atom_id res chain seq x y z
N MET A 1 -15.73 30.28 72.83
CA MET A 1 -14.91 29.20 72.22
C MET A 1 -15.45 28.63 70.89
N SER A 2 -16.73 28.81 70.52
CA SER A 2 -17.27 28.28 69.25
C SER A 2 -16.77 28.98 67.99
N ARG A 3 -16.61 30.32 67.99
CA ARG A 3 -16.16 31.10 66.81
C ARG A 3 -14.81 30.65 66.24
N PHE A 4 -13.82 30.35 67.08
CA PHE A 4 -12.52 29.87 66.63
C PHE A 4 -12.60 28.47 66.01
N ARG A 5 -13.42 27.57 66.57
CA ARG A 5 -13.69 26.25 65.96
C ARG A 5 -14.37 26.35 64.60
N HIS A 6 -15.32 27.27 64.44
CA HIS A 6 -15.98 27.49 63.14
C HIS A 6 -15.02 28.08 62.09
N ALA A 7 -14.13 29.00 62.48
CA ALA A 7 -13.12 29.56 61.58
C ALA A 7 -12.13 28.49 61.07
N ILE A 8 -11.67 27.59 61.95
CA ILE A 8 -10.80 26.46 61.57
C ILE A 8 -11.55 25.51 60.63
N LYS A 9 -12.78 25.12 60.99
CA LYS A 9 -13.61 24.21 60.17
C LYS A 9 -13.89 24.76 58.76
N ASN A 10 -14.12 26.07 58.63
CA ASN A 10 -14.32 26.71 57.33
C ASN A 10 -13.06 26.64 56.45
N ARG A 11 -11.87 26.83 57.05
CA ARG A 11 -10.59 26.68 56.31
C ARG A 11 -10.31 25.24 55.92
N ASP A 12 -10.57 24.29 56.81
CA ASP A 12 -10.40 22.86 56.51
C ASP A 12 -11.33 22.39 55.40
N GLN A 13 -12.58 22.85 55.40
CA GLN A 13 -13.51 22.57 54.30
C GLN A 13 -13.03 23.19 52.99
N HIS A 14 -12.49 24.41 53.03
CA HIS A 14 -11.96 25.06 51.83
C HIS A 14 -10.70 24.38 51.28
N ILE A 15 -9.84 23.83 52.15
CA ILE A 15 -8.68 23.02 51.74
C ILE A 15 -9.16 21.69 51.16
N LEU A 16 -10.18 21.08 51.75
CA LEU A 16 -10.76 19.82 51.26
C LEU A 16 -11.39 20.02 49.87
N THR A 17 -12.16 21.08 49.65
CA THR A 17 -12.75 21.37 48.33
C THR A 17 -11.69 21.60 47.27
N LEU A 18 -10.60 22.31 47.59
CA LEU A 18 -9.46 22.50 46.67
C LEU A 18 -8.77 21.17 46.32
N ARG A 19 -8.57 20.29 47.30
CA ARG A 19 -7.97 18.96 47.07
C ARG A 19 -8.86 18.08 46.19
N MET A 20 -10.17 18.11 46.43
CA MET A 20 -11.16 17.40 45.60
C MET A 20 -11.16 17.95 44.17
N ALA A 21 -11.14 19.27 44.00
CA ALA A 21 -11.08 19.90 42.69
C ALA A 21 -9.80 19.53 41.92
N CYS A 22 -8.63 19.54 42.59
CA CYS A 22 -7.39 19.08 41.99
C CYS A 22 -7.46 17.60 41.59
N GLY A 23 -8.01 16.73 42.45
CA GLY A 23 -8.17 15.30 42.13
C GLY A 23 -9.04 15.06 40.89
N ILE A 24 -10.15 15.81 40.77
CA ILE A 24 -11.03 15.75 39.59
C ILE A 24 -10.28 16.21 38.32
N LEU A 25 -9.53 17.32 38.40
CA LEU A 25 -8.75 17.82 37.28
C LEU A 25 -7.68 16.82 36.82
N VAL A 26 -6.98 16.17 37.76
CA VAL A 26 -6.01 15.11 37.45
C VAL A 26 -6.69 13.93 36.76
N LEU A 27 -7.86 13.52 37.23
CA LEU A 27 -8.61 12.41 36.64
C LEU A 27 -9.03 12.74 35.19
N VAL A 28 -9.57 13.94 34.96
CA VAL A 28 -9.92 14.41 33.60
C VAL A 28 -8.70 14.44 32.69
N LEU A 29 -7.56 14.93 33.18
CA LEU A 29 -6.31 14.97 32.43
C LEU A 29 -5.84 13.55 32.02
N LEU A 30 -5.93 12.58 32.92
CA LEU A 30 -5.54 11.20 32.62
C LEU A 30 -6.48 10.55 31.58
N LEU A 31 -7.78 10.84 31.66
CA LEU A 31 -8.75 10.36 30.66
C LEU A 31 -8.49 10.96 29.27
N THR A 32 -8.20 12.26 29.19
CA THR A 32 -7.93 12.90 27.89
C THR A 32 -6.59 12.43 27.30
N LEU A 33 -5.53 12.30 28.10
CA LEU A 33 -4.24 11.78 27.65
C LEU A 33 -4.34 10.33 27.17
N SER A 34 -5.05 9.47 27.90
CA SER A 34 -5.26 8.08 27.49
C SER A 34 -6.08 7.97 26.21
N GLY A 35 -7.15 8.76 26.07
CA GLY A 35 -7.91 8.85 24.82
C GLY A 35 -7.07 9.34 23.64
N TRP A 36 -6.22 10.35 23.86
CA TRP A 36 -5.30 10.88 22.84
C TRP A 36 -4.27 9.84 22.39
N MET A 37 -3.68 9.10 23.32
CA MET A 37 -2.73 8.02 23.01
C MET A 37 -3.38 6.83 22.32
N ALA A 38 -4.68 6.58 22.53
CA ALA A 38 -5.43 5.49 21.90
C ALA A 38 -5.96 5.84 20.50
N SER A 39 -6.19 7.13 20.22
CA SER A 39 -6.67 7.65 18.94
C SER A 39 -5.92 7.15 17.69
N PRO A 40 -4.57 7.05 17.66
CA PRO A 40 -3.86 6.65 16.44
C PRO A 40 -4.00 5.16 16.07
N ARG A 41 -4.64 4.32 16.89
CA ARG A 41 -4.72 2.86 16.63
C ARG A 41 -5.67 2.47 15.49
N ASN A 42 -6.66 3.30 15.17
CA ASN A 42 -7.67 3.04 14.13
C ASN A 42 -7.76 4.19 13.12
N LEU A 43 -6.65 4.85 12.81
CA LEU A 43 -6.61 5.87 11.77
C LEU A 43 -6.38 5.20 10.41
N THR A 44 -7.46 4.81 9.73
CA THR A 44 -7.40 4.44 8.32
C THR A 44 -7.19 5.70 7.49
N ILE A 45 -5.93 6.12 7.39
CA ILE A 45 -5.52 7.27 6.58
C ILE A 45 -5.64 6.86 5.10
N HIS A 46 -6.77 7.18 4.49
CA HIS A 46 -6.87 7.15 3.04
C HIS A 46 -6.18 8.41 2.52
N ASN A 47 -4.86 8.35 2.36
CA ASN A 47 -4.10 9.41 1.74
C ASN A 47 -4.39 9.35 0.23
N PRO A 48 -5.21 10.24 -0.34
CA PRO A 48 -5.16 10.42 -1.78
C PRO A 48 -3.72 10.80 -2.15
N PRO A 49 -3.21 10.43 -3.33
CA PRO A 49 -1.87 10.84 -3.75
C PRO A 49 -1.78 12.38 -3.70
N ASP A 50 -1.19 12.92 -2.64
CA ASP A 50 -0.97 14.35 -2.47
C ASP A 50 0.14 14.78 -3.41
N LEU A 51 -0.25 15.50 -4.46
CA LEU A 51 0.65 16.10 -5.44
C LEU A 51 1.19 17.46 -4.96
N ARG A 52 0.74 17.97 -3.79
CA ARG A 52 1.06 19.32 -3.30
C ARG A 52 2.12 19.31 -2.21
N THR A 53 2.20 18.24 -1.44
CA THR A 53 3.30 17.98 -0.52
C THR A 53 4.07 16.81 -1.09
N GLY A 54 5.06 17.10 -1.93
CA GLY A 54 5.89 16.10 -2.59
C GLY A 54 6.31 15.06 -1.57
N SER A 55 5.76 13.85 -1.71
CA SER A 55 6.15 12.68 -0.94
C SER A 55 7.67 12.67 -0.91
N THR A 56 8.26 12.94 0.25
CA THR A 56 9.71 13.00 0.42
C THR A 56 10.21 11.56 0.38
N ARG A 57 10.17 10.98 -0.81
CA ARG A 57 10.80 9.72 -1.14
C ARG A 57 12.12 10.03 -1.82
N PRO A 58 13.18 9.30 -1.48
CA PRO A 58 14.37 9.34 -2.29
C PRO A 58 14.00 9.02 -3.74
N TRP A 59 14.51 9.81 -4.69
CA TRP A 59 14.15 9.68 -6.11
C TRP A 59 14.58 8.33 -6.72
N TRP A 60 15.48 7.60 -6.06
CA TRP A 60 15.94 6.25 -6.42
C TRP A 60 15.06 5.13 -5.86
N GLU A 61 14.09 5.42 -5.00
CA GLU A 61 13.22 4.41 -4.41
C GLU A 61 11.95 4.24 -5.25
N VAL A 62 11.88 3.13 -5.97
CA VAL A 62 10.72 2.77 -6.78
C VAL A 62 9.60 2.27 -5.85
N PRO A 63 8.41 2.89 -5.83
CA PRO A 63 7.32 2.43 -4.98
C PRO A 63 6.86 1.03 -5.38
N THR A 64 6.80 0.10 -4.41
CA THR A 64 6.25 -1.25 -4.59
C THR A 64 4.89 -1.30 -5.31
N PRO A 65 3.89 -0.43 -5.01
CA PRO A 65 2.62 -0.46 -5.74
C PRO A 65 2.77 -0.10 -7.23
N SER A 66 3.73 0.75 -7.58
CA SER A 66 4.03 1.11 -8.96
C SER A 66 4.70 -0.04 -9.72
N VAL A 67 5.57 -0.82 -9.05
CA VAL A 67 6.17 -2.04 -9.63
C VAL A 67 5.08 -3.07 -9.93
N TYR A 68 4.15 -3.28 -8.99
CA TYR A 68 3.06 -4.22 -9.16
C TYR A 68 2.12 -3.80 -10.31
N SER A 69 1.69 -2.53 -10.34
CA SER A 69 0.80 -2.06 -11.40
C SER A 69 1.46 -2.12 -12.77
N PHE A 70 2.74 -1.71 -12.88
CA PHE A 70 3.53 -1.85 -14.10
C PHE A 70 3.57 -3.30 -14.59
N ALA A 71 4.01 -4.23 -13.74
CA ALA A 71 4.14 -5.64 -14.10
C ALA A 71 2.80 -6.23 -14.53
N PHE A 72 1.72 -5.91 -13.80
CA PHE A 72 0.38 -6.37 -14.10
C PHE A 72 -0.12 -5.86 -15.47
N TYR A 73 0.02 -4.58 -15.77
CA TYR A 73 -0.44 -4.02 -17.05
C TYR A 73 0.36 -4.55 -18.25
N ILE A 74 1.68 -4.66 -18.11
CA ILE A 74 2.54 -5.24 -19.14
C ILE A 74 2.15 -6.70 -19.38
N PHE A 75 1.93 -7.45 -18.30
CA PHE A 75 1.53 -8.85 -18.38
C PHE A 75 0.20 -9.04 -19.12
N GLN A 76 -0.82 -8.25 -18.77
CA GLN A 76 -2.12 -8.29 -19.44
C GLN A 76 -2.01 -7.97 -20.94
N GLN A 77 -1.31 -6.89 -21.29
CA GLN A 77 -1.16 -6.47 -22.68
C GLN A 77 -0.41 -7.51 -23.52
N LEU A 78 0.58 -8.16 -22.93
CA LEU A 78 1.36 -9.21 -23.58
C LEU A 78 0.51 -10.45 -23.87
N ASN A 79 -0.51 -10.73 -23.04
CA ASN A 79 -1.40 -11.90 -23.15
C ASN A 79 -2.71 -11.63 -23.91
N ALA A 80 -2.96 -10.38 -24.33
CA ALA A 80 -4.20 -10.02 -25.00
C ALA A 80 -4.13 -10.31 -26.51
N TRP A 81 -4.57 -11.50 -26.93
CA TRP A 81 -4.61 -11.94 -28.34
C TRP A 81 -6.05 -12.26 -28.80
N PRO A 82 -6.85 -11.25 -29.18
CA PRO A 82 -8.27 -11.42 -29.42
C PRO A 82 -8.61 -12.13 -30.73
N LYS A 83 -7.73 -12.10 -31.73
CA LYS A 83 -8.03 -12.64 -33.08
C LYS A 83 -7.17 -13.84 -33.43
N ASN A 84 -5.85 -13.70 -33.37
CA ASN A 84 -4.93 -14.77 -33.74
C ASN A 84 -3.64 -14.70 -32.91
N GLY A 85 -3.51 -15.61 -31.94
CA GLY A 85 -2.32 -15.67 -31.07
C GLY A 85 -1.01 -15.82 -31.83
N ALA A 86 -1.00 -16.52 -32.97
CA ALA A 86 0.22 -16.72 -33.75
C ALA A 86 0.75 -15.43 -34.41
N GLN A 87 -0.12 -14.44 -34.65
CA GLN A 87 0.25 -13.16 -35.25
C GLN A 87 0.28 -12.02 -34.22
N ASP A 88 -0.72 -11.99 -33.33
CA ASP A 88 -0.88 -10.96 -32.32
C ASP A 88 0.23 -11.05 -31.26
N TYR A 89 0.65 -12.25 -30.85
CA TYR A 89 1.64 -12.41 -29.79
C TYR A 89 3.04 -11.90 -30.17
N PRO A 90 3.64 -12.28 -31.33
CA PRO A 90 4.89 -11.67 -31.79
C PRO A 90 4.80 -10.15 -31.97
N ALA A 91 3.67 -9.64 -32.47
CA ALA A 91 3.46 -8.21 -32.64
C ALA A 91 3.42 -7.47 -31.29
N LYS A 92 2.80 -8.06 -30.26
CA LYS A 92 2.82 -7.51 -28.89
C LYS A 92 4.21 -7.55 -28.27
N ILE A 93 4.98 -8.63 -28.45
CA ILE A 93 6.37 -8.71 -27.96
C ILE A 93 7.22 -7.59 -28.58
N TYR A 94 7.06 -7.33 -29.87
CA TYR A 94 7.77 -6.23 -30.55
C TYR A 94 7.34 -4.86 -30.01
N ALA A 95 6.03 -4.62 -29.89
CA ALA A 95 5.47 -3.35 -29.39
C ALA A 95 5.88 -3.06 -27.93
N LEU A 96 5.99 -4.09 -27.08
CA LEU A 96 6.37 -3.97 -25.68
C LEU A 96 7.88 -4.12 -25.43
N SER A 97 8.70 -4.30 -26.48
CA SER A 97 10.16 -4.45 -26.35
C SER A 97 10.86 -3.38 -25.49
N PRO A 98 10.45 -2.09 -25.46
CA PRO A 98 11.09 -1.11 -24.58
C PRO A 98 10.89 -1.37 -23.08
N TYR A 99 9.87 -2.15 -22.72
CA TYR A 99 9.52 -2.47 -21.33
C TYR A 99 10.05 -3.83 -20.88
N LEU A 100 10.69 -4.58 -21.78
CA LEU A 100 11.15 -5.95 -21.56
C LEU A 100 12.67 -6.00 -21.57
N THR A 101 13.26 -6.69 -20.61
CA THR A 101 14.71 -6.97 -20.61
C THR A 101 15.08 -7.86 -21.81
N PRO A 102 16.31 -7.79 -22.34
CA PRO A 102 16.74 -8.63 -23.46
C PRO A 102 16.49 -10.13 -23.22
N ALA A 103 16.83 -10.63 -22.02
CA ALA A 103 16.58 -12.02 -21.65
C ALA A 103 15.09 -12.39 -21.66
N CYS A 104 14.21 -11.48 -21.24
CA CYS A 104 12.77 -11.70 -21.30
C CYS A 104 12.26 -11.71 -22.74
N GLN A 105 12.78 -10.82 -23.60
CA GLN A 105 12.42 -10.81 -25.01
C GLN A 105 12.81 -12.11 -25.71
N ASP A 106 14.01 -12.63 -25.44
CA ASP A 106 14.48 -13.88 -26.04
C ASP A 106 13.62 -15.07 -25.60
N PHE A 107 13.31 -15.16 -24.30
CA PHE A 107 12.39 -16.17 -23.77
C PHE A 107 11.01 -16.12 -24.44
N LEU A 108 10.42 -14.93 -24.57
CA LEU A 108 9.09 -14.76 -25.16
C LEU A 108 9.08 -15.07 -26.67
N ARG A 109 10.18 -14.79 -27.39
CA ARG A 109 10.31 -15.14 -28.80
C ARG A 109 10.44 -16.64 -29.00
N GLU A 110 11.15 -17.33 -28.12
CA GLU A 110 11.26 -18.80 -28.16
C GLU A 110 9.92 -19.47 -27.82
N ASP A 111 9.22 -18.95 -26.80
CA ASP A 111 7.86 -19.39 -26.45
C ASP A 111 6.88 -19.17 -27.60
N ALA A 112 6.94 -18.02 -28.29
CA ALA A 112 6.13 -17.76 -29.47
C ALA A 112 6.39 -18.75 -30.63
N LYS A 113 7.65 -19.11 -30.89
CA LYS A 113 8.01 -20.13 -31.90
C LYS A 113 7.46 -21.50 -31.52
N THR A 114 7.71 -21.92 -30.29
CA THR A 114 7.24 -23.22 -29.77
C THR A 114 5.72 -23.37 -29.88
N ARG A 115 4.98 -22.29 -29.60
CA ARG A 115 3.51 -22.28 -29.69
C ARG A 115 2.98 -22.24 -31.12
N ALA A 116 3.72 -21.62 -32.04
CA ALA A 116 3.40 -21.66 -33.46
C ALA A 116 3.54 -23.09 -33.99
N ASP A 117 4.60 -23.78 -33.59
CA ASP A 117 4.89 -25.16 -34.01
C ASP A 117 3.91 -26.18 -33.40
N SER A 118 3.40 -25.94 -32.18
CA SER A 118 2.46 -26.83 -31.50
C SER A 118 1.00 -26.69 -31.94
N GLY A 119 0.68 -25.80 -32.88
CA GLY A 119 -0.67 -25.63 -33.45
C GLY A 119 -1.73 -25.15 -32.45
N SER A 120 -1.37 -24.74 -31.22
CA SER A 120 -2.31 -24.41 -30.15
C SER A 120 -2.87 -22.98 -30.20
N CYS A 121 -2.61 -22.23 -31.28
CA CYS A 121 -2.81 -20.78 -31.34
C CYS A 121 -3.88 -20.29 -32.32
N SER A 122 -4.65 -21.19 -32.94
CA SER A 122 -5.76 -20.83 -33.82
C SER A 122 -7.08 -20.82 -33.03
N THR A 123 -7.47 -19.62 -32.60
CA THR A 123 -8.81 -19.27 -32.09
C THR A 123 -9.12 -19.74 -30.66
N GLY A 124 -9.06 -18.82 -29.69
CA GLY A 124 -9.69 -19.02 -28.37
C GLY A 124 -8.77 -19.34 -27.18
N CYS A 125 -7.45 -19.27 -27.32
CA CYS A 125 -6.52 -19.39 -26.17
C CYS A 125 -6.08 -18.00 -25.67
N ALA A 126 -7.01 -17.22 -25.12
CA ALA A 126 -6.71 -15.89 -24.58
C ALA A 126 -5.86 -15.91 -23.28
N TRP A 127 -5.60 -17.09 -22.71
CA TRP A 127 -4.91 -17.27 -21.43
C TRP A 127 -4.21 -18.63 -21.37
N CYS A 128 -3.00 -18.74 -21.93
CA CYS A 128 -2.24 -19.99 -21.80
C CYS A 128 -0.75 -19.75 -21.57
N MET A 129 -0.39 -18.77 -20.73
CA MET A 129 1.00 -18.52 -20.39
C MET A 129 1.33 -19.22 -19.07
N LYS A 130 2.11 -20.29 -19.17
CA LYS A 130 2.65 -21.04 -18.04
C LYS A 130 4.07 -20.51 -17.82
N PHE A 131 4.25 -19.56 -16.92
CA PHE A 131 5.61 -19.09 -16.60
C PHE A 131 6.34 -20.17 -15.82
N PRO A 132 7.56 -20.56 -16.21
CA PRO A 132 8.44 -21.26 -15.29
C PRO A 132 8.74 -20.31 -14.11
N ALA A 133 8.58 -20.82 -12.89
CA ALA A 133 8.92 -20.09 -11.68
C ALA A 133 10.42 -19.72 -11.71
N GLY A 134 10.73 -18.46 -12.03
CA GLY A 134 12.11 -17.98 -12.13
C GLY A 134 12.37 -16.88 -13.17
N ALA A 135 11.50 -16.71 -14.17
CA ALA A 135 11.72 -15.72 -15.24
C ALA A 135 11.61 -14.24 -14.78
N MET A 136 11.04 -14.00 -13.60
CA MET A 136 10.82 -12.67 -13.03
C MET A 136 11.61 -12.46 -11.72
N GLY A 137 12.72 -13.17 -11.56
CA GLY A 137 13.49 -13.23 -10.32
C GLY A 137 14.97 -12.88 -10.49
N ARG A 138 15.26 -11.58 -10.66
CA ARG A 138 16.44 -10.84 -10.16
C ARG A 138 16.56 -9.51 -10.89
N ALA A 139 15.81 -8.53 -10.42
CA ALA A 139 16.10 -7.12 -10.65
C ALA A 139 16.16 -6.45 -9.28
N VAL A 140 17.24 -6.73 -8.56
CA VAL A 140 17.77 -5.92 -7.45
C VAL A 140 19.25 -5.78 -7.73
#